data_AF-A0A8H5C6E6-F1
#
_entry.id   AF-A0A8H5C6E6-F1
#
_cell.length_a   1.000
_cell.length_b   1.000
_cell.length_c   1.000
_cell.angle_alpha   90.00
_cell.angle_beta   90.00
_cell.angle_gamma   90.00
#
_symmetry.space_group_name_H-M   'P 1'
#
loop_
_entity.id
_entity.type
_entity.pdbx_description
1 polymer ?
#
loop_
_entity_poly.entity_id
_entity_poly.type
_entity_poly.pdbx_seq_one_letter_code
_entity_poly.pdbx_strand_id
1 'polypeptide(L)'
;MDSLDLDFASPDGPFSSGSPSSTPYDSNDDDFHDESLTASPGLADDSSLSYESPETRERASEDYTTLNVASWNVKGDLAVSIKEAVIVEMIKSNSITFFQETGLAPNQDISGHLPIGFEIISHPRPVIPTDDQQWGGVAAVFDSNLSFKHRQDLACPDIIVLEFEDMFVVNAYIPPALSRWRKWSKVSPEVKLAEILATCAGENARKGFVISGDLNGRIGNWQLESASDRYPRASSDLIVNTRGRWLRDDVCTPHDVLIANGSSLEVNSPGLPTSFQDHGSPTVIDFALVSLKLVTQFVSLAITRPHFSFDHACLQLTLEVPSFIHKPEDPSGHENTFSREECLPQSTTDLDFLLDEVMASNMDDEEATLDFYGPAAEKGSPTNIYIACHGIANGRFRCAIARTSKSVEVITVSGPRANALLCAIGYAALHAPPKQALVFYIDSIPTIRSLCHNIGPSYLRGGLDESSSLARAAYLLIKRATPSNFIPVNDRVRTLDPWKAAVDAARRSPSAPLVHFSLPAIDDLETIRDSRPAVPDHSSVDAQPPLILDKPKVTTVLPRLSKPPRKIAPSTLS
;
A
#
# COMPACT_ATOMS: atom_id res chain seq x y z
N MET A 1 -9.25 29.10 47.75
CA MET A 1 -9.11 30.42 47.09
C MET A 1 -8.70 30.13 45.67
N ASP A 2 -9.53 30.61 44.77
CA ASP A 2 -9.55 30.52 43.30
C ASP A 2 -9.86 29.13 42.70
N SER A 3 -11.15 28.80 42.77
CA SER A 3 -11.87 27.86 41.91
C SER A 3 -12.39 28.63 40.69
N LEU A 4 -12.06 28.17 39.47
CA LEU A 4 -12.72 28.62 38.25
C LEU A 4 -13.57 27.48 37.70
N ASP A 5 -14.87 27.71 37.78
CA ASP A 5 -15.96 26.95 37.17
C ASP A 5 -15.86 27.03 35.63
N LEU A 6 -16.05 25.89 34.96
CA LEU A 6 -16.30 25.81 33.52
C LEU A 6 -17.70 25.25 33.30
N ASP A 7 -18.62 26.14 32.96
CA ASP A 7 -19.98 25.85 32.55
C ASP A 7 -20.02 25.12 31.20
N PHE A 8 -20.74 23.99 31.18
CA PHE A 8 -21.16 23.31 29.97
C PHE A 8 -22.44 23.96 29.42
N ALA A 9 -22.37 24.48 28.19
CA ALA A 9 -23.53 24.92 27.43
C ALA A 9 -23.92 23.85 26.39
N SER A 10 -25.12 23.28 26.55
CA SER A 10 -25.82 22.46 25.54
C SER A 10 -26.36 23.32 24.40
N PRO A 11 -26.46 22.78 23.16
CA PRO A 11 -27.31 23.36 22.14
C PRO A 11 -28.46 22.40 21.77
N ASP A 12 -29.66 22.69 22.27
CA ASP A 12 -30.92 22.26 21.66
C ASP A 12 -31.50 23.44 20.87
N GLY A 13 -31.75 23.24 19.57
CA GLY A 13 -32.41 24.21 18.70
C GLY A 13 -32.86 23.57 17.38
N PRO A 14 -34.15 23.65 17.00
CA PRO A 14 -34.73 22.83 15.94
C PRO A 14 -34.50 23.39 14.52
N PHE A 15 -34.19 22.50 13.58
CA PHE A 15 -34.08 22.78 12.16
C PHE A 15 -35.47 22.98 11.53
N SER A 16 -35.67 24.16 10.93
CA SER A 16 -36.79 24.49 10.05
C SER A 16 -36.39 24.26 8.59
N SER A 17 -37.29 23.60 7.86
CA SER A 17 -37.17 23.24 6.44
C SER A 17 -37.36 24.45 5.52
N GLY A 18 -36.38 24.72 4.65
CA GLY A 18 -36.48 25.70 3.56
C GLY A 18 -35.92 25.13 2.25
N SER A 19 -36.74 25.14 1.21
CA SER A 19 -36.49 24.66 -0.15
C SER A 19 -35.43 25.48 -0.92
N PRO A 20 -34.75 24.91 -1.94
CA PRO A 20 -33.67 25.60 -2.65
C PRO A 20 -34.21 26.47 -3.80
N SER A 21 -33.82 27.74 -3.82
CA SER A 21 -33.94 28.63 -4.99
C SER A 21 -32.58 28.81 -5.66
N SER A 22 -32.61 28.68 -6.98
CA SER A 22 -31.52 28.73 -7.94
C SER A 22 -30.97 30.14 -8.23
N THR A 23 -29.72 30.14 -8.74
CA THR A 23 -29.01 31.16 -9.58
C THR A 23 -28.12 32.19 -8.83
N PRO A 24 -27.18 32.88 -9.53
CA PRO A 24 -25.87 32.37 -9.96
C PRO A 24 -24.70 33.33 -9.62
N TYR A 25 -23.47 32.92 -9.94
CA TYR A 25 -22.24 33.73 -10.15
C TYR A 25 -22.20 35.17 -9.59
N ASP A 26 -21.28 35.40 -8.65
CA ASP A 26 -20.66 36.72 -8.52
C ASP A 26 -19.16 36.58 -8.22
N SER A 27 -18.38 37.34 -8.97
CA SER A 27 -16.94 37.46 -8.98
C SER A 27 -16.60 38.87 -8.51
N ASN A 28 -15.83 39.01 -7.44
CA ASN A 28 -15.06 40.19 -7.05
C ASN A 28 -13.98 39.67 -6.08
N ASP A 29 -12.70 39.76 -6.43
CA ASP A 29 -11.84 40.96 -6.29
C ASP A 29 -11.55 41.24 -4.82
N ASP A 30 -10.32 40.93 -4.41
CA ASP A 30 -9.64 41.65 -3.34
C ASP A 30 -8.22 41.99 -3.84
N ASP A 31 -8.11 43.27 -4.20
CA ASP A 31 -6.91 44.04 -4.45
C ASP A 31 -5.94 43.97 -3.25
N PHE A 32 -4.67 43.71 -3.51
CA PHE A 32 -3.59 44.09 -2.59
C PHE A 32 -2.70 45.13 -3.25
N HIS A 33 -2.56 46.24 -2.52
CA HIS A 33 -1.94 47.48 -2.91
C HIS A 33 -0.45 47.36 -3.28
N ASP A 34 -0.15 48.03 -4.39
CA ASP A 34 1.14 48.48 -4.88
C ASP A 34 1.71 49.59 -3.96
N GLU A 35 2.89 49.38 -3.38
CA GLU A 35 3.76 50.47 -2.94
C GLU A 35 5.16 50.30 -3.54
N SER A 36 5.41 51.14 -4.54
CA SER A 36 6.69 51.44 -5.15
C SER A 36 7.67 52.08 -4.16
N LEU A 37 8.89 51.53 -4.05
CA LEU A 37 10.07 52.31 -3.68
C LEU A 37 11.23 52.00 -4.64
N THR A 38 11.51 53.00 -5.47
CA THR A 38 12.68 53.14 -6.31
C THR A 38 13.92 53.48 -5.48
N ALA A 39 15.02 52.74 -5.65
CA ALA A 39 16.38 53.29 -5.79
C ALA A 39 17.43 52.17 -5.95
N SER A 40 17.94 52.01 -7.17
CA SER A 40 19.32 51.56 -7.46
C SER A 40 20.23 52.81 -7.45
N PRO A 41 21.59 52.74 -7.51
CA PRO A 41 22.42 51.61 -7.94
C PRO A 41 23.73 51.38 -7.14
N GLY A 42 24.30 50.18 -7.29
CA GLY A 42 25.63 49.84 -6.79
C GLY A 42 26.17 48.63 -7.54
N LEU A 43 26.76 48.89 -8.70
CA LEU A 43 27.50 47.95 -9.54
C LEU A 43 28.66 47.32 -8.76
N ALA A 44 28.67 45.99 -8.68
CA ALA A 44 29.89 45.19 -8.66
C ALA A 44 29.66 44.02 -9.62
N ASP A 45 30.17 44.23 -10.81
CA ASP A 45 30.30 43.30 -11.91
C ASP A 45 31.42 42.29 -11.58
N ASP A 46 31.42 41.18 -12.31
CA ASP A 46 32.53 40.22 -12.46
C ASP A 46 32.62 39.02 -11.48
N SER A 47 31.70 38.06 -11.66
CA SER A 47 32.02 36.64 -11.44
C SER A 47 31.31 35.78 -12.50
N SER A 48 31.67 35.97 -13.76
CA SER A 48 31.36 34.95 -14.78
C SER A 48 32.23 33.72 -14.48
N LEU A 49 31.73 32.81 -13.64
CA LEU A 49 32.21 31.43 -13.59
C LEU A 49 31.89 30.82 -14.96
N SER A 50 32.81 30.97 -15.91
CA SER A 50 32.79 30.20 -17.15
C SER A 50 32.81 28.73 -16.73
N TYR A 51 31.69 28.06 -16.90
CA TYR A 51 31.58 26.62 -16.77
C TYR A 51 32.47 26.05 -17.87
N GLU A 52 33.73 25.74 -17.54
CA GLU A 52 34.63 25.05 -18.46
C GLU A 52 33.91 23.78 -18.90
N SER A 53 33.67 23.66 -20.21
CA SER A 53 33.24 22.42 -20.82
C SER A 53 34.17 21.31 -20.30
N PRO A 54 33.65 20.17 -19.82
CA PRO A 54 34.47 19.07 -19.34
C PRO A 54 35.18 18.42 -20.54
N GLU A 55 36.17 19.11 -21.09
CA GLU A 55 37.11 18.59 -22.05
C GLU A 55 37.93 17.54 -21.32
N THR A 56 37.54 16.28 -21.49
CA THR A 56 38.40 15.08 -21.53
C THR A 56 39.72 15.22 -20.76
N ARG A 57 39.64 15.45 -19.45
CA ARG A 57 40.74 15.03 -18.57
C ARG A 57 40.86 13.53 -18.78
N GLU A 58 41.98 13.09 -19.34
CA GLU A 58 42.45 11.71 -19.24
C GLU A 58 42.46 11.37 -17.76
N ARG A 59 41.33 10.84 -17.25
CA ARG A 59 41.25 10.28 -15.91
C ARG A 59 42.29 9.17 -15.93
N ALA A 60 43.35 9.33 -15.12
CA ALA A 60 44.10 8.17 -14.66
C ALA A 60 43.05 7.12 -14.25
N SER A 61 43.22 5.90 -14.75
CA SER A 61 42.27 4.78 -14.62
C SER A 61 42.00 4.45 -13.14
N GLU A 62 41.26 5.31 -12.45
CA GLU A 62 40.60 4.99 -11.21
C GLU A 62 39.54 3.95 -11.57
N ASP A 63 39.58 2.80 -10.89
CA ASP A 63 38.53 1.81 -11.04
C ASP A 63 37.25 2.42 -10.48
N TYR A 64 36.24 2.58 -11.34
CA TYR A 64 34.88 2.94 -10.96
C TYR A 64 34.02 1.68 -10.88
N THR A 65 33.08 1.67 -9.95
CA THR A 65 32.05 0.65 -9.76
C THR A 65 30.67 1.32 -9.79
N THR A 66 29.60 0.53 -9.74
CA THR A 66 28.23 1.02 -9.66
C THR A 66 27.68 0.89 -8.24
N LEU A 67 27.17 1.98 -7.69
CA LEU A 67 26.32 1.96 -6.50
C LEU A 67 24.84 1.97 -6.92
N ASN A 68 24.15 0.87 -6.65
CA ASN A 68 22.72 0.75 -6.91
C ASN A 68 21.94 1.06 -5.63
N VAL A 69 21.05 2.04 -5.69
CA VAL A 69 20.22 2.44 -4.56
C VAL A 69 18.75 2.30 -4.94
N ALA A 70 18.00 1.51 -4.18
CA ALA A 70 16.56 1.43 -4.26
C ALA A 70 15.92 2.30 -3.17
N SER A 71 14.73 2.83 -3.42
CA SER A 71 13.96 3.62 -2.46
C SER A 71 12.47 3.35 -2.63
N TRP A 72 11.79 3.00 -1.54
CA TRP A 72 10.41 2.54 -1.61
C TRP A 72 9.61 2.78 -0.33
N ASN A 73 8.43 3.40 -0.45
CA ASN A 73 7.45 3.46 0.62
C ASN A 73 6.70 2.13 0.72
N VAL A 74 6.79 1.47 1.88
CA VAL A 74 6.20 0.13 2.15
C VAL A 74 4.97 0.17 3.07
N LYS A 75 4.40 1.35 3.31
CA LYS A 75 3.06 1.53 3.89
C LYS A 75 2.81 0.85 5.25
N GLY A 76 3.81 0.84 6.12
CA GLY A 76 3.71 0.44 7.53
C GLY A 76 4.01 -1.03 7.80
N ASP A 77 4.34 -1.81 6.78
CA ASP A 77 4.39 -3.27 6.90
C ASP A 77 5.79 -3.86 6.69
N LEU A 78 6.88 -3.11 6.98
CA LEU A 78 8.24 -3.60 6.69
C LEU A 78 8.57 -4.90 7.43
N ALA A 79 8.18 -5.02 8.70
CA ALA A 79 8.45 -6.22 9.51
C ALA A 79 7.91 -7.51 8.88
N VAL A 80 6.76 -7.42 8.19
CA VAL A 80 6.11 -8.55 7.53
C VAL A 80 6.62 -8.69 6.10
N SER A 81 6.63 -7.59 5.35
CA SER A 81 6.91 -7.58 3.91
C SER A 81 8.37 -7.85 3.55
N ILE A 82 9.32 -7.64 4.47
CA ILE A 82 10.76 -7.91 4.22
C ILE A 82 11.05 -9.38 3.90
N LYS A 83 10.13 -10.29 4.24
CA LYS A 83 10.21 -11.72 3.91
C LYS A 83 9.65 -12.06 2.53
N GLU A 84 8.90 -11.15 1.90
CA GLU A 84 8.33 -11.39 0.58
C GLU A 84 9.45 -11.51 -0.46
N ALA A 85 9.33 -12.50 -1.34
CA ALA A 85 10.35 -12.81 -2.34
C ALA A 85 10.73 -11.60 -3.21
N VAL A 86 9.75 -10.74 -3.51
CA VAL A 86 9.96 -9.54 -4.33
C VAL A 86 10.79 -8.48 -3.61
N ILE A 87 10.62 -8.32 -2.29
CA ILE A 87 11.42 -7.39 -1.49
C ILE A 87 12.83 -7.95 -1.30
N VAL A 88 12.95 -9.26 -1.03
CA VAL A 88 14.24 -9.95 -0.91
C VAL A 88 15.06 -9.86 -2.20
N GLU A 89 14.44 -10.07 -3.36
CA GLU A 89 15.11 -9.93 -4.66
C GLU A 89 15.55 -8.49 -4.90
N MET A 90 14.68 -7.52 -4.59
CA MET A 90 15.04 -6.11 -4.66
C MET A 90 16.25 -5.80 -3.76
N ILE A 91 16.26 -6.21 -2.49
CA ILE A 91 17.40 -6.01 -1.58
C ILE A 91 18.68 -6.59 -2.18
N LYS A 92 18.65 -7.84 -2.65
CA LYS A 92 19.82 -8.52 -3.23
C LYS A 92 20.33 -7.87 -4.52
N SER A 93 19.47 -7.19 -5.27
CA SER A 93 19.83 -6.54 -6.53
C SER A 93 20.39 -5.12 -6.36
N ASN A 94 20.35 -4.55 -5.15
CA ASN A 94 20.80 -3.19 -4.88
C ASN A 94 21.85 -3.17 -3.76
N SER A 95 22.79 -2.22 -3.85
CA SER A 95 23.79 -2.00 -2.81
C SER A 95 23.16 -1.42 -1.56
N ILE A 96 22.18 -0.52 -1.72
CA ILE A 96 21.37 0.05 -0.64
C ILE A 96 19.89 -0.01 -1.05
N THR A 97 19.02 -0.38 -0.12
CA THR A 97 17.57 -0.32 -0.27
C THR A 97 17.00 0.50 0.88
N PHE A 98 16.45 1.64 0.54
CA PHE A 98 15.76 2.52 1.45
C PHE A 98 14.28 2.19 1.53
N PHE A 99 13.77 2.14 2.75
CA PHE A 99 12.35 1.98 3.03
C PHE A 99 11.81 3.21 3.76
N GLN A 100 10.62 3.64 3.36
CA GLN A 100 9.84 4.68 4.03
C GLN A 100 8.54 4.11 4.56
N GLU A 101 7.98 4.78 5.57
CA GLU A 101 6.77 4.35 6.27
C GLU A 101 6.94 2.90 6.75
N THR A 102 8.03 2.61 7.46
CA THR A 102 8.39 1.22 7.77
C THR A 102 7.44 0.57 8.77
N GLY A 103 6.81 1.35 9.64
CA GLY A 103 5.94 0.86 10.72
C GLY A 103 6.68 0.05 11.80
N LEU A 104 8.02 0.01 11.74
CA LEU A 104 8.83 -0.71 12.72
C LEU A 104 8.75 -0.04 14.09
N ALA A 105 8.59 -0.84 15.13
CA ALA A 105 8.82 -0.45 16.52
C ALA A 105 10.31 -0.40 16.85
N PRO A 106 10.70 0.34 17.91
CA PRO A 106 12.07 0.32 18.40
C PRO A 106 12.59 -1.11 18.58
N ASN A 107 13.74 -1.41 17.97
CA ASN A 107 14.42 -2.71 17.96
C ASN A 107 13.74 -3.83 17.14
N GLN A 108 12.65 -3.57 16.43
CA GLN A 108 12.06 -4.58 15.53
C GLN A 108 12.90 -4.83 14.28
N ASP A 109 13.74 -3.88 13.90
CA ASP A 109 14.75 -4.04 12.86
C ASP A 109 15.74 -5.17 13.15
N ILE A 110 16.03 -5.44 14.43
CA ILE A 110 16.92 -6.53 14.85
C ILE A 110 16.28 -7.92 14.62
N SER A 111 14.94 -7.99 14.61
CA SER A 111 14.21 -9.26 14.49
C SER A 111 13.95 -9.71 13.05
N GLY A 112 14.25 -8.85 12.06
CA GLY A 112 14.00 -9.14 10.65
C GLY A 112 15.00 -10.14 10.06
N HIS A 113 14.52 -11.14 9.31
CA HIS A 113 15.39 -11.99 8.51
C HIS A 113 15.86 -11.23 7.25
N LEU A 114 17.05 -10.67 7.31
CA LEU A 114 17.70 -10.07 6.15
C LEU A 114 18.39 -11.15 5.30
N PRO A 115 18.58 -10.91 3.99
CA PRO A 115 19.47 -11.73 3.17
C PRO A 115 20.90 -11.77 3.75
N ILE A 116 21.58 -12.91 3.60
CA ILE A 116 22.99 -13.04 4.00
C ILE A 116 23.83 -11.97 3.29
N GLY A 117 24.71 -11.31 4.05
CA GLY A 117 25.57 -10.23 3.56
C GLY A 117 24.92 -8.85 3.59
N PHE A 118 23.72 -8.72 4.16
CA PHE A 118 23.03 -7.44 4.30
C PHE A 118 22.79 -7.09 5.77
N GLU A 119 22.86 -5.79 6.05
CA GLU A 119 22.60 -5.19 7.36
C GLU A 119 21.48 -4.15 7.26
N ILE A 120 20.90 -3.77 8.40
CA ILE A 120 19.84 -2.76 8.47
C ILE A 120 20.20 -1.67 9.48
N ILE A 121 19.91 -0.42 9.10
CA ILE A 121 19.81 0.72 10.01
C ILE A 121 18.36 1.21 9.94
N SER A 122 17.72 1.35 11.09
CA SER A 122 16.35 1.89 11.17
C SER A 122 16.28 3.09 12.11
N HIS A 123 15.37 4.02 11.79
CA HIS A 123 14.96 5.09 12.68
C HIS A 123 13.43 5.04 12.83
N PRO A 124 12.93 4.14 13.70
CA PRO A 124 11.51 4.06 13.95
C PRO A 124 11.04 5.30 14.70
N ARG A 125 9.79 5.70 14.48
CA ARG A 125 9.19 6.77 15.28
C ARG A 125 8.94 6.32 16.73
N PRO A 126 9.00 7.19 17.75
CA PRO A 126 8.68 6.79 19.11
C PRO A 126 7.24 6.26 19.27
N VAL A 127 7.04 5.23 20.09
CA VAL A 127 5.69 4.72 20.43
C VAL A 127 4.98 5.70 21.36
N ILE A 128 3.72 6.05 21.07
CA ILE A 128 2.88 6.85 21.95
C ILE A 128 1.87 5.91 22.64
N PRO A 129 1.78 5.90 23.99
CA PRO A 129 0.92 4.96 24.72
C PRO A 129 -0.57 5.01 24.40
N THR A 130 -1.05 6.06 23.73
CA THR A 130 -2.47 6.30 23.46
C THR A 130 -2.89 6.00 22.01
N ASP A 131 -1.94 5.67 21.14
CA ASP A 131 -2.23 5.27 19.76
C ASP A 131 -1.84 3.81 19.60
N ASP A 132 -2.81 2.97 19.25
CA ASP A 132 -2.62 1.51 19.11
C ASP A 132 -1.75 1.13 17.90
N GLN A 133 -1.29 2.10 17.11
CA GLN A 133 -0.62 1.84 15.85
C GLN A 133 0.50 2.84 15.60
N GLN A 134 1.70 2.31 15.37
CA GLN A 134 2.88 3.09 15.03
C GLN A 134 2.98 3.23 13.51
N TRP A 135 3.12 4.46 13.02
CA TRP A 135 3.18 4.76 11.59
C TRP A 135 4.36 5.66 11.25
N GLY A 136 4.89 5.54 10.04
CA GLY A 136 6.08 6.25 9.59
C GLY A 136 7.36 5.48 9.89
N GLY A 137 8.46 6.19 10.07
CA GLY A 137 9.77 5.57 10.22
C GLY A 137 10.47 5.40 8.87
N VAL A 138 11.80 5.33 8.91
CA VAL A 138 12.65 5.02 7.76
C VAL A 138 13.64 3.92 8.10
N ALA A 139 14.05 3.16 7.09
CA ALA A 139 15.13 2.18 7.21
C ALA A 139 16.01 2.18 5.96
N ALA A 140 17.23 1.67 6.13
CA ALA A 140 18.18 1.40 5.08
C ALA A 140 18.71 -0.03 5.26
N VAL A 141 18.46 -0.89 4.29
CA VAL A 141 19.09 -2.21 4.19
C VAL A 141 20.24 -2.10 3.19
N PHE A 142 21.43 -2.56 3.53
CA PHE A 142 22.61 -2.34 2.70
C PHE A 142 23.56 -3.53 2.71
N ASP A 143 24.33 -3.68 1.64
CA ASP A 143 25.40 -4.67 1.55
C ASP A 143 26.48 -4.38 2.61
N SER A 144 26.77 -5.37 3.46
CA SER A 144 27.74 -5.30 4.56
C SER A 144 29.18 -4.93 4.11
N ASN A 145 29.49 -5.15 2.84
CA ASN A 145 30.78 -4.81 2.24
C ASN A 145 30.90 -3.31 1.90
N LEU A 146 29.83 -2.53 2.00
CA LEU A 146 29.90 -1.09 1.78
C LEU A 146 30.62 -0.39 2.93
N SER A 147 31.47 0.56 2.55
CA SER A 147 32.15 1.48 3.47
C SER A 147 31.44 2.84 3.46
N PHE A 148 30.72 3.14 4.53
CA PHE A 148 30.10 4.45 4.75
C PHE A 148 30.03 4.76 6.25
N LYS A 149 29.80 6.02 6.56
CA LYS A 149 29.51 6.50 7.92
C LYS A 149 28.03 6.83 8.04
N HIS A 150 27.31 6.19 8.95
CA HIS A 150 25.96 6.61 9.31
C HIS A 150 26.02 7.92 10.11
N ARG A 151 25.43 9.00 9.58
CA ARG A 151 25.38 10.32 10.23
C ARG A 151 24.21 10.43 11.19
N GLN A 152 24.34 9.74 12.34
CA GLN A 152 23.34 9.73 13.40
C GLN A 152 22.99 11.14 13.92
N ASP A 153 23.93 12.09 13.85
CA ASP A 153 23.74 13.49 14.21
C ASP A 153 22.80 14.25 13.26
N LEU A 154 22.72 13.81 12.01
CA LEU A 154 21.84 14.35 10.99
C LEU A 154 20.54 13.55 10.86
N ALA A 155 20.56 12.28 11.22
CA ALA A 155 19.41 11.40 11.11
C ALA A 155 18.27 11.74 12.09
N CYS A 156 17.06 11.35 11.74
CA CYS A 156 15.87 11.43 12.58
C CYS A 156 14.87 10.34 12.18
N PRO A 157 13.74 10.16 12.89
CA PRO A 157 12.76 9.14 12.57
C PRO A 157 12.21 9.13 11.13
N ASP A 158 12.37 10.23 10.42
CA ASP A 158 11.86 10.41 9.06
C ASP A 158 12.99 10.57 8.02
N ILE A 159 14.26 10.58 8.44
CA ILE A 159 15.41 10.80 7.56
C ILE A 159 16.64 9.99 7.99
N ILE A 160 17.24 9.23 7.07
CA ILE A 160 18.54 8.56 7.24
C ILE A 160 19.57 9.24 6.35
N VAL A 161 20.78 9.44 6.86
CA VAL A 161 21.91 10.03 6.11
C VAL A 161 23.10 9.09 6.17
N LEU A 162 23.55 8.64 5.00
CA LEU A 162 24.75 7.83 4.82
C LEU A 162 25.82 8.71 4.17
N GLU A 163 26.99 8.83 4.81
CA GLU A 163 28.13 9.60 4.32
C GLU A 163 29.16 8.65 3.70
N PHE A 164 29.42 8.82 2.41
CA PHE A 164 30.53 8.22 1.68
C PHE A 164 31.70 9.23 1.60
N GLU A 165 32.81 8.81 1.00
CA GLU A 165 33.99 9.66 0.87
C GLU A 165 33.70 10.93 0.05
N ASP A 166 32.97 10.82 -1.06
CA ASP A 166 32.74 11.89 -2.02
C ASP A 166 31.25 12.33 -2.13
N MET A 167 30.35 11.68 -1.40
CA MET A 167 28.93 12.01 -1.43
C MET A 167 28.17 11.72 -0.14
N PHE A 168 26.98 12.30 -0.03
CA PHE A 168 25.95 11.89 0.92
C PHE A 168 24.78 11.24 0.19
N VAL A 169 24.24 10.17 0.77
CA VAL A 169 23.02 9.52 0.30
C VAL A 169 21.97 9.65 1.41
N VAL A 170 20.86 10.32 1.09
CA VAL A 170 19.80 10.69 2.03
C VAL A 170 18.52 9.95 1.68
N ASN A 171 17.97 9.22 2.64
CA ASN A 171 16.61 8.69 2.58
C ASN A 171 15.68 9.61 3.36
N ALA A 172 14.58 10.08 2.77
CA ALA A 172 13.63 10.94 3.45
C ALA A 172 12.18 10.48 3.25
N TYR A 173 11.43 10.42 4.35
CA TYR A 173 9.98 10.28 4.36
C TYR A 173 9.37 11.54 4.93
N ILE A 174 8.70 12.33 4.09
CA ILE A 174 8.04 13.53 4.55
C ILE A 174 6.54 13.27 4.59
N PRO A 175 5.89 13.23 5.77
CA PRO A 175 4.50 12.83 5.85
C PRO A 175 3.58 13.83 5.13
N PRO A 176 2.38 13.38 4.66
CA PRO A 176 1.39 14.25 4.03
C PRO A 176 1.08 15.49 4.89
N ALA A 177 0.78 16.63 4.25
CA ALA A 177 0.59 17.90 4.97
C ALA A 177 -0.48 17.86 6.08
N LEU A 178 -1.52 17.04 5.89
CA LEU A 178 -2.64 16.84 6.83
C LEU A 178 -2.42 15.65 7.78
N SER A 179 -1.27 14.98 7.70
CA SER A 179 -0.96 13.85 8.54
C SER A 179 -0.89 14.25 10.01
N ARG A 180 -1.64 13.54 10.86
CA ARG A 180 -1.57 13.71 12.33
C ARG A 180 -0.15 13.46 12.87
N TRP A 181 0.63 12.65 12.15
CA TRP A 181 1.99 12.29 12.53
C TRP A 181 3.00 13.43 12.41
N ARG A 182 2.66 14.56 11.77
CA ARG A 182 3.53 15.76 11.77
C ARG A 182 3.80 16.31 13.17
N LYS A 183 2.93 16.01 14.14
CA LYS A 183 3.09 16.44 15.54
C LYS A 183 4.12 15.60 16.32
N TRP A 184 4.66 14.54 15.73
CA TRP A 184 5.51 13.57 16.42
C TRP A 184 6.97 14.01 16.54
N SER A 185 7.43 14.88 15.65
CA SER A 185 8.80 15.39 15.69
C SER A 185 8.81 16.80 16.29
N LYS A 186 9.81 17.06 17.14
CA LYS A 186 10.04 18.42 17.69
C LYS A 186 10.39 19.42 16.58
N VAL A 187 11.09 18.94 15.57
CA VAL A 187 11.45 19.67 14.36
C VAL A 187 10.70 19.01 13.20
N SER A 188 9.96 19.77 12.43
CA SER A 188 9.25 19.23 11.26
C SER A 188 10.25 18.60 10.28
N PRO A 189 9.95 17.44 9.65
CA PRO A 189 10.86 16.77 8.72
C PRO A 189 11.34 17.67 7.58
N GLU A 190 10.53 18.66 7.17
CA GLU A 190 10.85 19.68 6.17
C GLU A 190 12.06 20.53 6.59
N VAL A 191 11.95 21.16 7.76
CA VAL A 191 13.02 21.98 8.33
C VAL A 191 14.26 21.12 8.55
N LYS A 192 14.09 19.90 9.06
CA LYS A 192 15.22 18.98 9.28
C LYS A 192 15.92 18.62 7.97
N LEU A 193 15.18 18.35 6.89
CA LEU A 193 15.77 18.07 5.58
C LEU A 193 16.56 19.28 5.06
N ALA A 194 16.00 20.50 5.15
CA ALA A 194 16.70 21.71 4.74
C ALA A 194 17.99 21.94 5.55
N GLU A 195 17.95 21.73 6.87
CA GLU A 195 19.14 21.80 7.74
C GLU A 195 20.22 20.78 7.36
N ILE A 196 19.81 19.55 7.03
CA ILE A 196 20.71 18.49 6.56
C ILE A 196 21.40 18.93 5.27
N LEU A 197 20.66 19.47 4.30
CA LEU A 197 21.25 19.91 3.03
C LEU A 197 22.18 21.10 3.19
N ALA A 198 21.81 22.08 4.02
CA ALA A 198 22.70 23.18 4.36
C ALA A 198 24.00 22.67 5.02
N THR A 199 23.89 21.68 5.90
CA THR A 199 25.04 21.06 6.56
C THR A 199 25.91 20.28 5.58
N CYS A 200 25.32 19.42 4.75
CA CYS A 200 26.02 18.65 3.73
C CYS A 200 26.72 19.56 2.70
N ALA A 201 26.06 20.65 2.29
CA ALA A 201 26.64 21.64 1.39
C ALA A 201 27.80 22.43 2.03
N GLY A 202 27.73 22.69 3.34
CA GLY A 202 28.71 23.49 4.08
C GLY A 202 29.94 22.71 4.59
N GLU A 203 29.75 21.52 5.16
CA GLU A 203 30.83 20.74 5.79
C GLU A 203 31.90 20.30 4.80
N ASN A 204 31.52 20.03 3.55
CA ASN A 204 32.47 19.64 2.54
C ASN A 204 31.96 20.07 1.17
N ALA A 205 32.28 21.30 0.77
CA ALA A 205 31.87 21.88 -0.50
C ALA A 205 32.25 21.03 -1.74
N ARG A 206 33.08 20.00 -1.59
CA ARG A 206 33.41 19.05 -2.66
C ARG A 206 32.43 17.88 -2.75
N LYS A 207 31.82 17.45 -1.64
CA LYS A 207 30.86 16.35 -1.65
C LYS A 207 29.56 16.80 -2.29
N GLY A 208 29.03 15.97 -3.17
CA GLY A 208 27.65 16.12 -3.62
C GLY A 208 26.71 15.29 -2.77
N PHE A 209 25.42 15.33 -3.08
CA PHE A 209 24.45 14.48 -2.39
C PHE A 209 23.31 14.04 -3.31
N VAL A 210 22.74 12.89 -2.97
CA VAL A 210 21.52 12.33 -3.56
C VAL A 210 20.48 12.17 -2.45
N ILE A 211 19.25 12.57 -2.72
CA ILE A 211 18.09 12.39 -1.85
C ILE A 211 17.12 11.47 -2.56
N SER A 212 16.61 10.46 -1.87
CA SER A 212 15.56 9.60 -2.40
C SER A 212 14.49 9.31 -1.37
N GLY A 213 13.22 9.31 -1.78
CA GLY A 213 12.10 8.84 -0.96
C GLY A 213 10.78 9.55 -1.23
N ASP A 214 9.78 9.22 -0.43
CA ASP A 214 8.45 9.82 -0.49
C ASP A 214 8.44 11.20 0.19
N LEU A 215 8.41 12.25 -0.62
CA LEU A 215 8.44 13.64 -0.14
C LEU A 215 7.03 14.27 -0.06
N ASN A 216 5.98 13.52 -0.43
CA ASN A 216 4.59 13.96 -0.45
C ASN A 216 4.34 15.33 -1.12
N GLY A 217 5.22 15.72 -2.06
CA GLY A 217 5.18 16.98 -2.78
C GLY A 217 4.87 16.77 -4.25
N ARG A 218 3.82 17.41 -4.77
CA ARG A 218 3.50 17.33 -6.20
C ARG A 218 4.10 18.55 -6.88
N ILE A 219 5.03 18.34 -7.81
CA ILE A 219 5.89 19.39 -8.38
C ILE A 219 5.65 19.65 -9.89
N GLY A 220 4.63 19.02 -10.48
CA GLY A 220 4.25 19.27 -11.87
C GLY A 220 5.37 18.92 -12.86
N ASN A 221 5.71 19.83 -13.77
CA ASN A 221 6.86 19.75 -14.69
C ASN A 221 8.05 20.64 -14.26
N TRP A 222 8.04 21.18 -13.04
CA TRP A 222 9.11 22.08 -12.61
C TRP A 222 10.44 21.34 -12.47
N GLN A 223 11.52 22.05 -12.78
CA GLN A 223 12.92 21.63 -12.71
C GLN A 223 13.74 22.81 -12.17
N LEU A 224 14.94 22.53 -11.67
CA LEU A 224 15.94 23.54 -11.37
C LEU A 224 16.25 24.40 -12.60
N GLU A 225 16.19 25.72 -12.48
CA GLU A 225 16.34 26.66 -13.60
C GLU A 225 17.68 26.48 -14.32
N SER A 226 18.78 26.41 -13.55
CA SER A 226 20.14 26.20 -14.08
C SER A 226 20.35 24.86 -14.79
N ALA A 227 19.43 23.91 -14.62
CA ALA A 227 19.49 22.58 -15.22
C ALA A 227 18.40 22.35 -16.28
N SER A 228 17.45 23.27 -16.44
CA SER A 228 16.23 23.09 -17.23
C SER A 228 16.50 22.84 -18.72
N ASP A 229 17.50 23.50 -19.29
CA ASP A 229 17.89 23.31 -20.69
C ASP A 229 18.55 21.96 -20.95
N ARG A 230 19.38 21.49 -20.02
CA ARG A 230 20.14 20.24 -20.16
C ARG A 230 19.34 19.02 -19.74
N TYR A 231 18.44 19.18 -18.78
CA TYR A 231 17.66 18.11 -18.17
C TYR A 231 16.19 18.52 -18.01
N PRO A 232 15.50 18.79 -19.14
CA PRO A 232 14.09 19.18 -19.10
C PRO A 232 13.27 18.09 -18.45
N ARG A 233 12.29 18.48 -17.63
CA ARG A 233 11.46 17.55 -16.87
C ARG A 233 10.05 17.46 -17.44
N ALA A 234 9.59 16.23 -17.67
CA ALA A 234 8.22 15.90 -18.03
C ALA A 234 7.61 14.94 -16.99
N SER A 235 6.41 15.25 -16.52
CA SER A 235 5.70 14.50 -15.49
C SER A 235 4.30 14.15 -15.97
N SER A 236 3.84 12.93 -15.69
CA SER A 236 2.43 12.57 -15.85
C SER A 236 1.51 13.27 -14.84
N ASP A 237 2.07 13.67 -13.69
CA ASP A 237 1.39 14.49 -12.69
C ASP A 237 1.74 15.96 -12.89
N LEU A 238 0.81 16.73 -13.45
CA LEU A 238 0.97 18.16 -13.74
C LEU A 238 0.62 19.07 -12.55
N ILE A 239 0.12 18.51 -11.45
CA ILE A 239 -0.33 19.31 -10.31
C ILE A 239 0.87 19.78 -9.50
N VAL A 240 0.83 21.06 -9.09
CA VAL A 240 1.81 21.66 -8.18
C VAL A 240 1.11 22.04 -6.87
N ASN A 241 1.46 21.37 -5.77
CA ASN A 241 0.92 21.70 -4.45
C ASN A 241 1.89 22.57 -3.64
N THR A 242 1.46 23.04 -2.47
CA THR A 242 2.30 23.87 -1.58
C THR A 242 3.59 23.16 -1.18
N ARG A 243 3.56 21.83 -1.02
CA ARG A 243 4.74 21.03 -0.71
C ARG A 243 5.73 20.97 -1.87
N GLY A 244 5.25 20.84 -3.11
CA GLY A 244 6.09 20.87 -4.31
C GLY A 244 6.73 22.23 -4.55
N ARG A 245 6.02 23.33 -4.23
CA ARG A 245 6.62 24.68 -4.20
C ARG A 245 7.79 24.75 -3.22
N TRP A 246 7.57 24.32 -1.98
CA TRP A 246 8.64 24.26 -0.97
C TRP A 246 9.82 23.38 -1.43
N LEU A 247 9.57 22.20 -1.99
CA LEU A 247 10.64 21.35 -2.54
C LEU A 247 11.45 22.08 -3.62
N ARG A 248 10.81 22.81 -4.54
CA ARG A 248 11.54 23.57 -5.55
C ARG A 248 12.33 24.73 -4.93
N ASP A 249 11.65 25.55 -4.14
CA ASP A 249 12.13 26.89 -3.74
C ASP A 249 13.10 26.82 -2.56
N ASP A 250 12.87 25.91 -1.62
CA ASP A 250 13.63 25.83 -0.36
C ASP A 250 14.60 24.64 -0.32
N VAL A 251 14.42 23.62 -1.17
CA VAL A 251 15.26 22.41 -1.19
C VAL A 251 16.11 22.36 -2.47
N CYS A 252 15.49 22.45 -3.64
CA CYS A 252 16.21 22.28 -4.91
C CYS A 252 17.03 23.52 -5.29
N THR A 253 16.42 24.69 -5.30
CA THR A 253 17.05 25.92 -5.78
C THR A 253 18.25 26.36 -4.93
N PRO A 254 18.18 26.40 -3.59
CA PRO A 254 19.29 26.90 -2.76
C PRO A 254 20.52 25.99 -2.76
N HIS A 255 20.36 24.74 -3.17
CA HIS A 255 21.41 23.73 -3.10
C HIS A 255 21.75 23.10 -4.46
N ASP A 256 21.34 23.73 -5.57
CA ASP A 256 21.56 23.27 -6.93
C ASP A 256 21.22 21.78 -7.11
N VAL A 257 20.01 21.40 -6.70
CA VAL A 257 19.52 20.01 -6.76
C VAL A 257 18.57 19.85 -7.93
N LEU A 258 18.93 18.95 -8.82
CA LEU A 258 18.12 18.53 -9.95
C LEU A 258 17.14 17.42 -9.56
N ILE A 259 15.94 17.45 -10.13
CA ILE A 259 14.95 16.38 -9.99
C ILE A 259 15.17 15.38 -11.12
N ALA A 260 15.59 14.15 -10.79
CA ALA A 260 15.90 13.13 -11.79
C ALA A 260 14.63 12.54 -12.43
N ASN A 261 13.55 12.37 -11.67
CA ASN A 261 12.25 11.92 -12.18
C ASN A 261 11.78 12.85 -13.31
N GLY A 262 11.41 12.30 -14.45
CA GLY A 262 10.91 13.01 -15.61
C GLY A 262 11.97 13.65 -16.49
N SER A 263 13.24 13.57 -16.11
CA SER A 263 14.36 14.07 -16.91
C SER A 263 14.92 12.98 -17.83
N SER A 264 15.96 13.32 -18.61
CA SER A 264 16.71 12.34 -19.40
C SER A 264 17.48 11.30 -18.55
N LEU A 265 17.56 11.50 -17.23
CA LEU A 265 18.14 10.53 -16.30
C LEU A 265 17.16 9.39 -15.97
N GLU A 266 15.83 9.58 -16.16
CA GLU A 266 14.85 8.51 -15.99
C GLU A 266 14.78 7.62 -17.24
N VAL A 267 15.18 6.36 -17.09
CA VAL A 267 15.21 5.39 -18.19
C VAL A 267 13.81 4.82 -18.48
N ASN A 268 13.64 4.31 -19.71
CA ASN A 268 12.43 3.69 -20.26
C ASN A 268 11.26 4.65 -20.57
N SER A 269 10.82 5.44 -19.60
CA SER A 269 9.66 6.33 -19.78
C SER A 269 9.71 7.47 -18.76
N PRO A 270 10.13 8.68 -19.13
CA PRO A 270 10.19 9.79 -18.19
C PRO A 270 8.81 10.15 -17.61
N GLY A 271 8.78 10.46 -16.31
CA GLY A 271 7.64 11.08 -15.66
C GLY A 271 6.58 10.10 -15.17
N LEU A 272 6.96 8.85 -14.91
CA LEU A 272 6.05 7.83 -14.43
C LEU A 272 5.48 8.19 -13.05
N PRO A 273 4.21 7.83 -12.78
CA PRO A 273 3.62 7.96 -11.46
C PRO A 273 4.35 7.06 -10.46
N THR A 274 4.49 7.55 -9.23
CA THR A 274 5.17 6.85 -8.15
C THR A 274 4.22 6.43 -7.04
N SER A 275 3.02 7.03 -6.95
CA SER A 275 1.98 6.65 -5.99
C SER A 275 0.63 6.40 -6.67
N PHE A 276 -0.10 5.41 -6.16
CA PHE A 276 -1.28 4.75 -6.75
C PHE A 276 -2.38 4.50 -5.71
N GLN A 277 -2.50 5.38 -4.71
CA GLN A 277 -3.46 5.23 -3.62
C GLN A 277 -4.89 4.98 -4.13
N ASP A 278 -5.59 4.06 -3.46
CA ASP A 278 -6.95 3.67 -3.78
C ASP A 278 -7.84 4.92 -3.79
N HIS A 279 -8.55 5.15 -4.91
CA HIS A 279 -9.43 6.31 -5.16
C HIS A 279 -8.78 7.59 -5.71
N GLY A 280 -7.46 7.65 -5.86
CA GLY A 280 -6.76 8.78 -6.48
C GLY A 280 -6.46 8.60 -7.97
N SER A 281 -6.22 9.71 -8.67
CA SER A 281 -5.40 9.65 -9.89
C SER A 281 -3.96 9.37 -9.49
N PRO A 282 -3.19 8.55 -10.21
CA PRO A 282 -1.78 8.33 -9.91
C PRO A 282 -1.01 9.65 -9.82
N THR A 283 -0.09 9.75 -8.86
CA THR A 283 0.67 10.98 -8.58
C THR A 283 2.17 10.71 -8.59
N VAL A 284 2.96 11.77 -8.72
CA VAL A 284 4.43 11.72 -8.57
C VAL A 284 4.78 12.46 -7.27
N ILE A 285 5.14 11.70 -6.24
CA ILE A 285 5.47 12.22 -4.90
C ILE A 285 6.74 11.62 -4.31
N ASP A 286 7.23 10.53 -4.89
CA ASP A 286 8.50 9.90 -4.57
C ASP A 286 9.55 10.42 -5.57
N PHE A 287 10.65 10.98 -5.07
CA PHE A 287 11.66 11.61 -5.92
C PHE A 287 13.06 11.06 -5.66
N ALA A 288 13.85 11.01 -6.73
CA ALA A 288 15.30 11.02 -6.66
C ALA A 288 15.78 12.44 -7.03
N LEU A 289 16.40 13.12 -6.07
CA LEU A 289 16.97 14.46 -6.20
C LEU A 289 18.50 14.34 -6.18
N VAL A 290 19.20 14.98 -7.11
CA VAL A 290 20.65 14.87 -7.26
C VAL A 290 21.28 16.25 -7.33
N SER A 291 22.26 16.52 -6.48
CA SER A 291 23.05 17.76 -6.59
C SER A 291 23.76 17.82 -7.94
N LEU A 292 23.88 19.00 -8.55
CA LEU A 292 24.57 19.16 -9.84
C LEU A 292 26.02 18.63 -9.83
N LYS A 293 26.66 18.57 -8.66
CA LYS A 293 28.01 17.99 -8.47
C LYS A 293 28.09 16.49 -8.75
N LEU A 294 27.00 15.74 -8.55
CA LEU A 294 26.94 14.29 -8.80
C LEU A 294 26.27 13.94 -10.13
N VAL A 295 25.78 14.92 -10.89
CA VAL A 295 25.02 14.62 -12.12
C VAL A 295 25.85 13.84 -13.14
N THR A 296 27.16 14.02 -13.16
CA THR A 296 28.07 13.26 -14.05
C THR A 296 28.34 11.84 -13.58
N GLN A 297 28.08 11.54 -12.30
CA GLN A 297 28.13 10.19 -11.74
C GLN A 297 26.77 9.49 -11.86
N PHE A 298 25.70 10.22 -12.14
CA PHE A 298 24.36 9.67 -12.22
C PHE A 298 24.16 8.92 -13.55
N VAL A 299 24.03 7.60 -13.48
CA VAL A 299 23.90 6.75 -14.67
C VAL A 299 22.44 6.67 -15.12
N SER A 300 21.55 6.29 -14.21
CA SER A 300 20.14 6.06 -14.54
C SER A 300 19.23 6.05 -13.32
N LEU A 301 17.97 6.40 -13.54
CA LEU A 301 16.84 6.20 -12.64
C LEU A 301 15.80 5.32 -13.32
N ALA A 302 15.42 4.20 -12.72
CA ALA A 302 14.28 3.40 -13.12
C ALA A 302 13.16 3.51 -12.08
N ILE A 303 11.91 3.61 -12.54
CA ILE A 303 10.73 3.60 -11.68
C ILE A 303 9.97 2.30 -11.97
N THR A 304 9.90 1.41 -10.98
CA THR A 304 9.30 0.08 -11.14
C THR A 304 8.20 -0.12 -10.12
N ARG A 305 7.05 -0.65 -10.55
CA ARG A 305 5.98 -1.08 -9.64
C ARG A 305 5.98 -2.60 -9.58
N PRO A 306 6.64 -3.21 -8.58
CA PRO A 306 6.86 -4.66 -8.56
C PRO A 306 5.55 -5.46 -8.48
N HIS A 307 4.57 -4.97 -7.72
CA HIS A 307 3.27 -5.61 -7.60
C HIS A 307 2.14 -4.57 -7.47
N PHE A 308 0.92 -4.93 -7.90
CA PHE A 308 -0.23 -4.01 -7.89
C PHE A 308 -0.82 -3.80 -6.49
N SER A 309 -0.46 -4.64 -5.52
CA SER A 309 -0.87 -4.49 -4.10
C SER A 309 -0.18 -3.32 -3.42
N PHE A 310 1.04 -2.98 -3.85
CA PHE A 310 1.75 -1.81 -3.35
C PHE A 310 1.18 -0.56 -4.00
N ASP A 311 0.89 0.45 -3.17
CA ASP A 311 0.42 1.75 -3.60
C ASP A 311 1.55 2.71 -3.96
N HIS A 312 2.82 2.31 -3.79
CA HIS A 312 3.98 3.05 -4.28
C HIS A 312 4.85 2.21 -5.24
N ALA A 313 5.49 2.89 -6.20
CA ALA A 313 6.57 2.35 -7.01
C ALA A 313 7.90 2.47 -6.27
N CYS A 314 8.85 1.59 -6.62
CA CYS A 314 10.23 1.67 -6.21
C CYS A 314 11.01 2.57 -7.18
N LEU A 315 11.83 3.45 -6.63
CA LEU A 315 12.84 4.22 -7.36
C LEU A 315 14.17 3.48 -7.30
N GLN A 316 14.77 3.14 -8.43
CA GLN A 316 16.06 2.48 -8.52
C GLN A 316 17.05 3.38 -9.24
N LEU A 317 18.01 3.94 -8.51
CA LEU A 317 19.03 4.83 -9.03
C LEU A 317 20.39 4.12 -9.07
N THR A 318 21.14 4.37 -10.13
CA THR A 318 22.49 3.83 -10.34
C THR A 318 23.48 4.98 -10.45
N LEU A 319 24.52 4.94 -9.64
CA LEU A 319 25.60 5.91 -9.62
C LEU A 319 26.94 5.23 -9.96
N GLU A 320 27.78 5.89 -10.76
CA GLU A 320 29.18 5.54 -10.92
C GLU A 320 30.00 6.15 -9.79
N VAL A 321 30.63 5.30 -9.00
CA VAL A 321 31.37 5.69 -7.80
C VAL A 321 32.76 5.08 -7.81
N PRO A 322 33.74 5.64 -7.10
CA PRO A 322 35.05 5.01 -6.98
C PRO A 322 34.97 3.61 -6.34
N SER A 323 35.75 2.65 -6.83
CA SER A 323 35.71 1.25 -6.37
C SER A 323 36.09 1.04 -4.90
N PHE A 324 36.79 2.00 -4.27
CA PHE A 324 37.17 1.91 -2.85
C PHE A 324 35.98 1.93 -1.88
N ILE A 325 34.78 2.25 -2.36
CA ILE A 325 33.55 2.19 -1.55
C ILE A 325 33.25 0.75 -1.10
N HIS A 326 33.68 -0.25 -1.86
CA HIS A 326 33.67 -1.63 -1.39
C HIS A 326 34.89 -1.88 -0.52
N LYS A 327 34.68 -2.33 0.71
CA LYS A 327 35.76 -2.89 1.52
C LYS A 327 36.41 -3.99 0.69
N PRO A 328 37.75 -4.03 0.55
CA PRO A 328 38.39 -5.17 -0.05
C PRO A 328 37.93 -6.41 0.72
N GLU A 329 37.35 -7.39 0.02
CA GLU A 329 37.04 -8.69 0.62
C GLU A 329 38.33 -9.17 1.27
N ASP A 330 38.38 -9.20 2.60
CA ASP A 330 39.51 -9.81 3.28
C ASP A 330 39.40 -11.32 2.96
N PRO A 331 40.26 -11.89 2.09
CA PRO A 331 40.10 -13.28 1.64
C PRO A 331 40.36 -14.26 2.79
N SER A 332 40.81 -13.75 3.93
CA SER A 332 41.13 -14.48 5.14
C SER A 332 40.11 -14.26 6.24
N GLY A 333 39.15 -15.18 6.35
CA GLY A 333 38.92 -15.75 7.68
C GLY A 333 37.55 -15.62 8.32
N HIS A 334 36.50 -15.20 7.62
CA HIS A 334 35.14 -15.40 8.12
C HIS A 334 34.25 -16.01 7.04
N GLU A 335 34.47 -17.30 6.78
CA GLU A 335 33.34 -18.22 6.60
C GLU A 335 32.51 -18.18 7.90
N ASN A 336 31.75 -17.09 8.10
CA ASN A 336 30.49 -17.18 8.80
C ASN A 336 29.54 -17.91 7.85
N THR A 337 29.83 -19.18 7.59
CA THR A 337 28.82 -20.19 7.33
C THR A 337 27.99 -20.30 8.59
N PHE A 338 27.20 -19.28 8.88
CA PHE A 338 25.91 -19.54 9.51
C PHE A 338 25.17 -20.34 8.46
N SER A 339 25.20 -21.66 8.63
CA SER A 339 24.25 -22.55 8.01
C SER A 339 22.89 -21.88 8.12
N ARG A 340 22.13 -21.88 7.03
CA ARG A 340 20.75 -21.38 6.97
C ARG A 340 19.85 -22.00 8.06
N GLU A 341 20.31 -23.05 8.74
CA GLU A 341 19.67 -23.75 9.85
C GLU A 341 20.14 -23.29 11.25
N GLU A 342 21.22 -22.50 11.39
CA GLU A 342 21.82 -22.11 12.69
C GLU A 342 21.60 -20.63 13.09
N CYS A 343 20.97 -19.82 12.24
CA CYS A 343 20.69 -18.40 12.51
C CYS A 343 19.22 -18.09 12.83
N LEU A 344 18.38 -19.11 13.01
CA LEU A 344 17.29 -18.96 13.95
C LEU A 344 17.91 -19.24 15.31
N PRO A 345 17.84 -18.34 16.32
CA PRO A 345 17.97 -18.83 17.68
C PRO A 345 17.00 -20.01 17.74
N GLN A 346 17.50 -21.22 17.99
CA GLN A 346 16.59 -22.32 18.34
C GLN A 346 15.69 -21.71 19.39
N SER A 347 14.38 -21.73 19.14
CA SER A 347 13.42 -21.18 20.08
C SER A 347 13.73 -21.87 21.41
N THR A 348 14.39 -21.15 22.32
CA THR A 348 15.00 -21.75 23.52
C THR A 348 14.21 -21.36 24.75
N THR A 349 13.39 -20.33 24.60
CA THR A 349 12.43 -19.89 25.60
C THR A 349 11.01 -20.14 25.11
N ASP A 350 10.09 -20.33 26.05
CA ASP A 350 8.66 -20.43 25.77
C ASP A 350 8.14 -19.19 25.01
N LEU A 351 8.79 -18.04 25.18
CA LEU A 351 8.47 -16.80 24.47
C LEU A 351 8.91 -16.84 23.01
N ASP A 352 10.06 -17.44 22.70
CA ASP A 352 10.51 -17.63 21.32
C ASP A 352 9.63 -18.64 20.60
N PHE A 353 9.20 -19.72 21.27
CA PHE A 353 8.23 -20.65 20.69
C PHE A 353 6.88 -19.99 20.45
N LEU A 354 6.39 -19.18 21.39
CA LEU A 354 5.17 -18.39 21.20
C LEU A 354 5.33 -17.35 20.09
N LEU A 355 6.50 -16.71 19.96
CA LEU A 355 6.78 -15.76 18.90
C LEU A 355 6.87 -16.49 17.55
N ASP A 356 7.54 -17.62 17.47
CA ASP A 356 7.63 -18.44 16.26
C ASP A 356 6.27 -19.06 15.92
N GLU A 357 5.45 -19.45 16.89
CA GLU A 357 4.08 -19.91 16.69
C GLU A 357 3.18 -18.76 16.24
N VAL A 358 3.36 -17.54 16.78
CA VAL A 358 2.67 -16.32 16.34
C VAL A 358 3.12 -15.92 14.93
N MET A 359 4.41 -16.00 14.63
CA MET A 359 4.99 -15.63 13.34
C MET A 359 4.76 -16.71 12.27
N ALA A 360 4.66 -17.99 12.65
CA ALA A 360 4.23 -19.09 11.79
C ALA A 360 2.69 -19.14 11.66
N SER A 361 1.96 -18.58 12.62
CA SER A 361 0.52 -18.30 12.51
C SER A 361 0.23 -17.03 11.71
N ASN A 362 1.27 -16.34 11.20
CA ASN A 362 1.14 -15.24 10.26
C ASN A 362 0.75 -15.81 8.88
N MET A 363 -0.42 -16.45 8.86
CA MET A 363 -1.09 -16.89 7.67
C MET A 363 -1.26 -15.68 6.77
N ASP A 364 -0.87 -15.82 5.50
CA ASP A 364 -1.22 -14.78 4.52
C ASP A 364 -2.76 -14.63 4.45
N ASP A 365 -3.26 -13.53 3.87
CA ASP A 365 -4.71 -13.27 3.82
C ASP A 365 -5.52 -14.44 3.20
N GLU A 366 -4.90 -15.21 2.28
CA GLU A 366 -5.50 -16.37 1.63
C GLU A 366 -5.50 -17.59 2.58
N GLU A 367 -4.38 -17.89 3.23
CA GLU A 367 -4.24 -18.92 4.26
C GLU A 367 -5.16 -18.65 5.45
N ALA A 368 -5.27 -17.40 5.91
CA ALA A 368 -6.16 -16.99 6.98
C ALA A 368 -7.62 -17.21 6.61
N THR A 369 -7.96 -16.94 5.35
CA THR A 369 -9.30 -17.17 4.83
C THR A 369 -9.58 -18.67 4.68
N LEU A 370 -8.59 -19.46 4.26
CA LEU A 370 -8.69 -20.92 4.16
C LEU A 370 -8.81 -21.58 5.54
N ASP A 371 -8.06 -21.11 6.53
CA ASP A 371 -8.14 -21.56 7.92
C ASP A 371 -9.52 -21.25 8.50
N PHE A 372 -10.00 -20.01 8.34
CA PHE A 372 -11.33 -19.60 8.80
C PHE A 372 -12.45 -20.48 8.21
N TYR A 373 -12.41 -20.77 6.89
CA TYR A 373 -13.44 -21.61 6.27
C TYR A 373 -13.25 -23.11 6.49
N GLY A 374 -12.02 -23.55 6.75
CA GLY A 374 -11.63 -24.95 6.81
C GLY A 374 -11.70 -25.68 5.47
N PRO A 375 -11.22 -26.94 5.41
CA PRO A 375 -11.28 -27.76 4.21
C PRO A 375 -12.71 -28.24 3.92
N ALA A 376 -13.09 -28.30 2.64
CA ALA A 376 -14.34 -28.92 2.23
C ALA A 376 -14.26 -30.45 2.38
N ALA A 377 -15.16 -31.03 3.19
CA ALA A 377 -15.17 -32.47 3.47
C ALA A 377 -15.72 -33.31 2.29
N GLU A 378 -16.58 -32.74 1.45
CA GLU A 378 -17.27 -33.45 0.36
C GLU A 378 -17.22 -32.67 -0.96
N LYS A 379 -17.16 -33.40 -2.09
CA LYS A 379 -17.36 -32.84 -3.43
C LYS A 379 -18.84 -32.98 -3.81
N GLY A 380 -19.63 -31.97 -3.51
CA GLY A 380 -21.05 -31.90 -3.91
C GLY A 380 -21.24 -31.47 -5.37
N SER A 381 -22.40 -31.81 -5.96
CA SER A 381 -22.78 -31.26 -7.27
C SER A 381 -23.03 -29.75 -7.14
N PRO A 382 -22.45 -28.90 -8.01
CA PRO A 382 -22.58 -27.46 -7.89
C PRO A 382 -23.99 -26.99 -8.26
N THR A 383 -24.56 -26.10 -7.45
CA THR A 383 -25.80 -25.38 -7.73
C THR A 383 -25.53 -23.90 -7.92
N ASN A 384 -25.92 -23.40 -9.09
CA ASN A 384 -25.81 -22.00 -9.44
C ASN A 384 -26.92 -21.20 -8.74
N ILE A 385 -26.53 -20.19 -7.99
CA ILE A 385 -27.42 -19.28 -7.26
C ILE A 385 -27.14 -17.86 -7.75
N TYR A 386 -28.17 -17.20 -8.28
CA TYR A 386 -28.08 -15.83 -8.81
C TYR A 386 -28.75 -14.87 -7.84
N ILE A 387 -27.99 -13.92 -7.29
CA ILE A 387 -28.48 -12.97 -6.29
C ILE A 387 -28.49 -11.56 -6.90
N ALA A 388 -29.69 -10.99 -7.04
CA ALA A 388 -29.87 -9.60 -7.42
C ALA A 388 -30.45 -8.81 -6.25
N CYS A 389 -29.99 -7.57 -6.07
CA CYS A 389 -30.42 -6.69 -4.98
C CYS A 389 -30.90 -5.35 -5.53
N HIS A 390 -32.05 -4.87 -5.05
CA HIS A 390 -32.63 -3.60 -5.45
C HIS A 390 -33.04 -2.78 -4.22
N GLY A 391 -32.66 -1.51 -4.19
CA GLY A 391 -33.07 -0.58 -3.14
C GLY A 391 -34.56 -0.26 -3.24
N ILE A 392 -35.24 -0.27 -2.11
CA ILE A 392 -36.62 0.19 -1.96
C ILE A 392 -36.65 1.34 -0.93
N ALA A 393 -37.81 1.96 -0.71
CA ALA A 393 -37.94 3.08 0.21
C ALA A 393 -37.48 2.73 1.64
N ASN A 394 -37.08 3.75 2.40
CA ASN A 394 -36.71 3.67 3.83
C ASN A 394 -35.47 2.82 4.13
N GLY A 395 -34.45 2.86 3.27
CA GLY A 395 -33.18 2.15 3.52
C GLY A 395 -33.34 0.63 3.59
N ARG A 396 -34.36 0.10 2.88
CA ARG A 396 -34.59 -1.34 2.74
C ARG A 396 -34.15 -1.79 1.37
N PHE A 397 -33.81 -3.06 1.27
CA PHE A 397 -33.40 -3.69 0.03
C PHE A 397 -34.19 -4.98 -0.18
N ARG A 398 -34.60 -5.20 -1.43
CA ARG A 398 -35.20 -6.45 -1.87
C ARG A 398 -34.11 -7.28 -2.55
N CYS A 399 -33.87 -8.48 -2.03
CA CYS A 399 -32.93 -9.43 -2.61
C CYS A 399 -33.69 -10.60 -3.21
N ALA A 400 -33.48 -10.85 -4.50
CA ALA A 400 -34.03 -12.00 -5.19
C ALA A 400 -32.94 -13.06 -5.40
N ILE A 401 -33.26 -14.30 -5.07
CA ILE A 401 -32.38 -15.46 -5.07
C ILE A 401 -32.96 -16.45 -6.07
N ALA A 402 -32.36 -16.54 -7.26
CA ALA A 402 -32.80 -17.46 -8.30
C ALA A 402 -31.88 -18.66 -8.40
N ARG A 403 -32.45 -19.88 -8.44
CA ARG A 403 -31.73 -21.11 -8.81
C ARG A 403 -31.98 -21.48 -10.28
N THR A 404 -33.16 -21.13 -10.78
CA THR A 404 -33.57 -21.23 -12.19
C THR A 404 -34.44 -20.02 -12.54
N SER A 405 -34.80 -19.85 -13.82
CA SER A 405 -35.74 -18.80 -14.23
C SER A 405 -37.15 -18.96 -13.65
N LYS A 406 -37.49 -20.14 -13.12
CA LYS A 406 -38.81 -20.46 -12.53
C LYS A 406 -38.80 -20.56 -11.00
N SER A 407 -37.61 -20.61 -10.39
CA SER A 407 -37.43 -20.73 -8.95
C SER A 407 -36.68 -19.50 -8.46
N VAL A 408 -37.46 -18.50 -8.04
CA VAL A 408 -36.97 -17.23 -7.51
C VAL A 408 -37.62 -16.97 -6.16
N GLU A 409 -36.79 -16.87 -5.13
CA GLU A 409 -37.19 -16.49 -3.77
C GLU A 409 -36.86 -15.01 -3.57
N VAL A 410 -37.69 -14.29 -2.81
CA VAL A 410 -37.52 -12.86 -2.58
C VAL A 410 -37.56 -12.58 -1.08
N ILE A 411 -36.48 -12.00 -0.57
CA ILE A 411 -36.39 -11.54 0.81
C ILE A 411 -36.27 -10.02 0.86
N THR A 412 -36.71 -9.43 1.98
CA THR A 412 -36.49 -8.01 2.28
C THR A 412 -35.61 -7.88 3.50
N VAL A 413 -34.61 -7.01 3.40
CA VAL A 413 -33.63 -6.75 4.45
C VAL A 413 -33.52 -5.24 4.66
N SER A 414 -33.44 -4.82 5.92
CA SER A 414 -33.21 -3.42 6.27
C SER A 414 -31.71 -3.14 6.43
N GLY A 415 -31.28 -1.92 6.12
CA GLY A 415 -29.89 -1.48 6.28
C GLY A 415 -29.11 -1.37 4.96
N PRO A 416 -27.78 -1.29 5.00
CA PRO A 416 -26.95 -1.11 3.81
C PRO A 416 -27.11 -2.24 2.78
N ARG A 417 -26.90 -1.92 1.49
CA ARG A 417 -26.94 -2.91 0.39
C ARG A 417 -26.05 -4.12 0.64
N ALA A 418 -24.87 -3.91 1.22
CA ALA A 418 -23.94 -4.98 1.54
C ALA A 418 -24.54 -6.00 2.52
N ASN A 419 -25.21 -5.54 3.58
CA ASN A 419 -25.88 -6.40 4.55
C ASN A 419 -27.02 -7.19 3.88
N ALA A 420 -27.80 -6.54 3.02
CA ALA A 420 -28.87 -7.20 2.28
C ALA A 420 -28.37 -8.35 1.40
N LEU A 421 -27.22 -8.16 0.74
CA LEU A 421 -26.56 -9.22 -0.04
C LEU A 421 -26.02 -10.35 0.84
N LEU A 422 -25.37 -10.03 1.96
CA LEU A 422 -24.88 -11.02 2.93
C LEU A 422 -26.03 -11.85 3.52
N CYS A 423 -27.15 -11.21 3.87
CA CYS A 423 -28.36 -11.89 4.30
C CYS A 423 -28.93 -12.81 3.21
N ALA A 424 -28.90 -12.41 1.94
CA ALA A 424 -29.36 -13.25 0.83
C ALA A 424 -28.44 -14.47 0.61
N ILE A 425 -27.13 -14.31 0.76
CA ILE A 425 -26.16 -15.41 0.70
C ILE A 425 -26.43 -16.40 1.85
N GLY A 426 -26.56 -15.91 3.09
CA GLY A 426 -26.85 -16.76 4.24
C GLY A 426 -28.22 -17.44 4.14
N TYR A 427 -29.26 -16.74 3.65
CA TYR A 427 -30.57 -17.35 3.38
C TYR A 427 -30.45 -18.51 2.39
N ALA A 428 -29.75 -18.28 1.28
CA ALA A 428 -29.56 -19.30 0.25
C ALA A 428 -28.72 -20.49 0.76
N ALA A 429 -27.70 -20.24 1.58
CA ALA A 429 -26.88 -21.27 2.22
C ALA A 429 -27.69 -22.11 3.23
N LEU A 430 -28.58 -21.48 4.00
CA LEU A 430 -29.44 -22.14 4.99
C LEU A 430 -30.48 -23.05 4.34
N HIS A 431 -31.05 -22.63 3.20
CA HIS A 431 -32.10 -23.37 2.49
C HIS A 431 -31.57 -24.36 1.44
N ALA A 432 -30.26 -24.39 1.18
CA ALA A 432 -29.66 -25.35 0.28
C ALA A 432 -29.22 -26.63 1.02
N PRO A 433 -29.43 -27.83 0.45
CA PRO A 433 -28.97 -29.09 1.03
C PRO A 433 -27.49 -29.01 1.48
N PRO A 434 -27.12 -29.42 2.70
CA PRO A 434 -25.75 -29.22 3.24
C PRO A 434 -24.63 -29.86 2.40
N LYS A 435 -24.95 -30.93 1.66
CA LYS A 435 -24.04 -31.69 0.80
C LYS A 435 -23.98 -31.18 -0.65
N GLN A 436 -24.57 -30.02 -0.94
CA GLN A 436 -24.59 -29.46 -2.28
C GLN A 436 -23.60 -28.31 -2.39
N ALA A 437 -22.65 -28.37 -3.33
CA ALA A 437 -21.73 -27.27 -3.54
C ALA A 437 -22.50 -26.05 -4.08
N LEU A 438 -22.15 -24.84 -3.64
CA LEU A 438 -22.84 -23.62 -4.04
C LEU A 438 -21.97 -22.76 -4.94
N VAL A 439 -22.56 -22.14 -5.96
CA VAL A 439 -21.90 -21.18 -6.84
C VAL A 439 -22.75 -19.92 -6.92
N PHE A 440 -22.33 -18.90 -6.19
CA PHE A 440 -23.02 -17.61 -6.08
C PHE A 440 -22.59 -16.65 -7.18
N TYR A 441 -23.55 -16.16 -7.97
CA TYR A 441 -23.38 -15.09 -8.94
C TYR A 441 -23.94 -13.80 -8.35
N ILE A 442 -23.06 -12.83 -8.09
CA ILE A 442 -23.40 -11.57 -7.40
C ILE A 442 -22.80 -10.39 -8.16
N ASP A 443 -23.53 -9.27 -8.24
CA ASP A 443 -23.09 -8.04 -8.92
C ASP A 443 -22.31 -7.06 -8.03
N SER A 444 -21.87 -7.50 -6.85
CA SER A 444 -21.18 -6.69 -5.85
C SER A 444 -19.78 -7.25 -5.58
N ILE A 445 -18.78 -6.69 -6.28
CA ILE A 445 -17.37 -7.00 -6.04
C ILE A 445 -16.98 -6.73 -4.57
N PRO A 446 -17.41 -5.62 -3.92
CA PRO A 446 -17.09 -5.39 -2.51
C PRO A 446 -17.58 -6.52 -1.59
N THR A 447 -18.80 -7.03 -1.80
CA THR A 447 -19.34 -8.14 -0.99
C THR A 447 -18.56 -9.43 -1.19
N ILE A 448 -18.16 -9.74 -2.43
CA ILE A 448 -17.29 -10.89 -2.72
C ILE A 448 -15.95 -10.71 -2.02
N ARG A 449 -15.35 -9.52 -2.11
CA ARG A 449 -14.07 -9.21 -1.45
C ARG A 449 -14.16 -9.35 0.07
N SER A 450 -15.25 -8.90 0.68
CA SER A 450 -15.46 -9.07 2.12
C SER A 450 -15.47 -10.54 2.54
N LEU A 451 -16.12 -11.42 1.78
CA LEU A 451 -16.22 -12.85 2.11
C LEU A 451 -14.99 -13.67 1.72
N CYS A 452 -14.27 -13.29 0.66
CA CYS A 452 -13.17 -14.08 0.09
C CYS A 452 -11.77 -13.57 0.42
N HIS A 453 -11.62 -12.31 0.85
CA HIS A 453 -10.32 -11.71 1.09
C HIS A 453 -10.23 -11.04 2.46
N ASN A 454 -11.30 -10.42 2.94
CA ASN A 454 -11.22 -9.67 4.20
C ASN A 454 -11.58 -10.50 5.43
N ILE A 455 -12.23 -11.66 5.26
CA ILE A 455 -12.74 -12.46 6.38
C ILE A 455 -11.62 -13.08 7.21
N GLY A 456 -10.61 -13.68 6.57
CA GLY A 456 -9.45 -14.26 7.24
C GLY A 456 -8.68 -13.21 8.05
N PRO A 457 -8.27 -12.08 7.44
CA PRO A 457 -7.60 -11.00 8.17
C PRO A 457 -8.45 -10.41 9.30
N SER A 458 -9.76 -10.27 9.12
CA SER A 458 -10.66 -9.78 10.17
C SER A 458 -10.78 -10.77 11.33
N TYR A 459 -10.80 -12.07 11.02
CA TYR A 459 -10.81 -13.15 12.00
C TYR A 459 -9.51 -13.19 12.82
N LEU A 460 -8.35 -13.17 12.16
CA LEU A 460 -7.04 -13.19 12.83
C LEU A 460 -6.82 -11.97 13.75
N ARG A 461 -7.33 -10.80 13.35
CA ARG A 461 -7.22 -9.57 14.15
C ARG A 461 -8.24 -9.50 15.30
N GLY A 462 -9.06 -10.52 15.51
CA GLY A 462 -10.16 -10.49 16.48
C GLY A 462 -11.24 -9.45 16.16
N GLY A 463 -11.23 -8.90 14.94
CA GLY A 463 -12.13 -7.82 14.51
C GLY A 463 -13.43 -8.31 13.88
N LEU A 464 -13.65 -9.62 13.80
CA LEU A 464 -14.87 -10.18 13.26
C LEU A 464 -15.99 -10.14 14.32
N ASP A 465 -16.72 -9.03 14.35
CA ASP A 465 -17.93 -8.89 15.17
C ASP A 465 -18.97 -9.96 14.79
N GLU A 466 -19.23 -10.89 15.71
CA GLU A 466 -20.21 -11.99 15.58
C GLU A 466 -21.64 -11.50 15.31
N SER A 467 -21.95 -10.26 15.71
CA SER A 467 -23.25 -9.64 15.44
C SER A 467 -23.37 -9.15 13.99
N SER A 468 -22.24 -8.99 13.29
CA SER A 468 -22.21 -8.48 11.93
C SER A 468 -22.84 -9.45 10.92
N SER A 469 -23.44 -8.90 9.86
CA SER A 469 -24.00 -9.71 8.77
C SER A 469 -22.91 -10.50 8.03
N LEU A 470 -21.66 -10.01 8.05
CA LEU A 470 -20.51 -10.69 7.45
C LEU A 470 -20.17 -11.96 8.21
N ALA A 471 -19.96 -11.86 9.54
CA ALA A 471 -19.66 -13.00 10.40
C ALA A 471 -20.74 -14.08 10.32
N ARG A 472 -22.01 -13.69 10.43
CA ARG A 472 -23.16 -14.62 10.38
C ARG A 472 -23.29 -15.33 9.02
N ALA A 473 -23.12 -14.60 7.92
CA ALA A 473 -23.15 -15.20 6.59
C ALA A 473 -21.97 -16.16 6.38
N ALA A 474 -20.78 -15.77 6.82
CA ALA A 474 -19.58 -16.60 6.72
C ALA A 474 -19.69 -17.87 7.58
N TYR A 475 -20.23 -17.78 8.80
CA TYR A 475 -20.49 -18.91 9.68
C TYR A 475 -21.45 -19.94 9.05
N LEU A 476 -22.53 -19.48 8.40
CA LEU A 476 -23.43 -20.37 7.65
C LEU A 476 -22.73 -21.10 6.50
N LEU A 477 -21.75 -20.46 5.84
CA LEU A 477 -20.97 -21.07 4.79
C LEU A 477 -19.97 -22.10 5.35
N ILE A 478 -19.30 -21.79 6.48
CA ILE A 478 -18.40 -22.72 7.20
C ILE A 478 -19.11 -24.03 7.57
N LYS A 479 -20.38 -23.96 7.98
CA LYS A 479 -21.12 -25.17 8.40
C LYS A 479 -21.44 -26.14 7.26
N ARG A 480 -21.21 -25.76 6.00
CA ARG A 480 -21.47 -26.63 4.84
C ARG A 480 -20.32 -27.60 4.66
N ALA A 481 -20.63 -28.87 4.36
CA ALA A 481 -19.62 -29.89 4.09
C ALA A 481 -18.99 -29.74 2.68
N THR A 482 -19.51 -28.83 1.86
CA THR A 482 -19.18 -28.69 0.44
C THR A 482 -18.81 -27.25 0.11
N PRO A 483 -18.00 -27.02 -0.95
CA PRO A 483 -17.46 -25.69 -1.22
C PRO A 483 -18.54 -24.69 -1.66
N SER A 484 -18.30 -23.42 -1.30
CA SER A 484 -19.05 -22.27 -1.79
C SER A 484 -18.14 -21.40 -2.65
N ASN A 485 -18.55 -21.14 -3.89
CA ASN A 485 -17.78 -20.35 -4.84
C ASN A 485 -18.50 -19.04 -5.15
N PHE A 486 -17.76 -17.96 -5.36
CA PHE A 486 -18.31 -16.64 -5.68
C PHE A 486 -17.81 -16.20 -7.06
N ILE A 487 -18.75 -15.81 -7.92
CA ILE A 487 -18.48 -15.39 -9.30
C ILE A 487 -19.07 -14.00 -9.51
N PRO A 488 -18.27 -12.99 -9.87
CA PRO A 488 -18.79 -11.67 -10.21
C PRO A 488 -19.62 -11.75 -11.50
N VAL A 489 -20.77 -11.08 -11.51
CA VAL A 489 -21.67 -11.04 -12.67
C VAL A 489 -21.05 -10.20 -13.80
N ASN A 490 -20.61 -10.88 -14.86
CA ASN A 490 -20.12 -10.27 -16.10
C ASN A 490 -21.22 -10.22 -17.18
N ASP A 491 -20.91 -9.66 -18.35
CA ASP A 491 -21.87 -9.50 -19.46
C ASP A 491 -22.47 -10.83 -19.91
N ARG A 492 -21.69 -11.92 -19.92
CA ARG A 492 -22.20 -13.25 -20.26
C ARG A 492 -23.24 -13.71 -19.24
N VAL A 493 -22.97 -13.58 -17.95
CA VAL A 493 -23.92 -13.94 -16.87
C VAL A 493 -25.19 -13.09 -16.96
N ARG A 494 -25.07 -11.81 -17.34
CA ARG A 494 -26.23 -10.92 -17.51
C ARG A 494 -27.21 -11.38 -18.59
N THR A 495 -26.76 -12.18 -19.56
CA THR A 495 -27.64 -12.75 -20.59
C THR A 495 -28.44 -13.98 -20.13
N LEU A 496 -28.05 -14.61 -19.02
CA LEU A 496 -28.67 -15.85 -18.54
C LEU A 496 -30.05 -15.58 -17.95
N ASP A 497 -31.02 -16.44 -18.27
CA ASP A 497 -32.41 -16.29 -17.82
C ASP A 497 -32.59 -16.30 -16.29
N PRO A 498 -31.87 -17.13 -15.50
CA PRO A 498 -31.96 -17.07 -14.04
C PRO A 498 -31.52 -15.72 -13.46
N TRP A 499 -30.49 -15.08 -14.04
CA TRP A 499 -30.05 -13.75 -13.62
C TRP A 499 -31.11 -12.69 -13.94
N LYS A 500 -31.66 -12.71 -15.16
CA LYS A 500 -32.75 -11.80 -15.56
C LYS A 500 -33.96 -11.96 -14.65
N ALA A 501 -34.33 -13.20 -14.33
CA ALA A 501 -35.44 -13.50 -13.42
C ALA A 501 -35.18 -12.97 -12.00
N ALA A 502 -33.95 -13.08 -11.47
CA ALA A 502 -33.57 -12.48 -10.20
C ALA A 502 -33.69 -10.94 -10.23
N VAL A 503 -33.14 -10.29 -11.27
CA VAL A 503 -33.21 -8.82 -11.41
C VAL A 503 -34.66 -8.33 -11.49
N ASP A 504 -35.48 -8.99 -12.30
CA ASP A 504 -36.89 -8.64 -12.45
C ASP A 504 -37.66 -8.81 -11.14
N ALA A 505 -37.44 -9.92 -10.43
CA ALA A 505 -38.09 -10.16 -9.14
C ALA A 505 -37.62 -9.19 -8.04
N ALA A 506 -36.35 -8.78 -8.03
CA ALA A 506 -35.86 -7.77 -7.10
C ALA A 506 -36.49 -6.39 -7.36
N ARG A 507 -36.80 -6.05 -8.62
CA ARG A 507 -37.43 -4.78 -9.00
C ARG A 507 -38.94 -4.76 -8.77
N ARG A 508 -39.64 -5.82 -9.15
CA ARG A 508 -41.11 -5.88 -9.07
C ARG A 508 -41.56 -6.01 -7.62
N SER A 509 -42.57 -5.23 -7.23
CA SER A 509 -43.29 -5.50 -5.98
C SER A 509 -43.94 -6.88 -6.10
N PRO A 510 -43.58 -7.85 -5.24
CA PRO A 510 -44.15 -9.18 -5.35
C PRO A 510 -45.63 -9.13 -5.03
N SER A 511 -46.40 -9.97 -5.72
CA SER A 511 -47.80 -10.23 -5.43
C SER A 511 -47.99 -11.04 -4.14
N ALA A 512 -46.93 -11.72 -3.68
CA ALA A 512 -46.88 -12.47 -2.44
C ALA A 512 -46.31 -11.61 -1.29
N PRO A 513 -46.70 -11.89 -0.02
CA PRO A 513 -46.13 -11.20 1.13
C PRO A 513 -44.60 -11.36 1.17
N LEU A 514 -43.90 -10.25 1.39
CA LEU A 514 -42.45 -10.23 1.49
C LEU A 514 -41.99 -10.97 2.75
N VAL A 515 -41.05 -11.90 2.58
CA VAL A 515 -40.36 -12.52 3.71
C VAL A 515 -39.35 -11.51 4.24
N HIS A 516 -39.59 -10.97 5.43
CA HIS A 516 -38.57 -10.21 6.14
C HIS A 516 -37.57 -11.20 6.71
N PHE A 517 -36.30 -11.06 6.34
CA PHE A 517 -35.26 -11.99 6.77
C PHE A 517 -34.13 -11.25 7.47
N SER A 518 -33.72 -11.80 8.61
CA SER A 518 -32.50 -11.43 9.33
C SER A 518 -31.70 -12.71 9.56
N LEU A 519 -30.38 -12.63 9.45
CA LEU A 519 -29.53 -13.76 9.78
C LEU A 519 -29.68 -14.09 11.29
N PRO A 520 -29.89 -15.37 11.64
CA PRO A 520 -29.95 -15.79 13.04
C PRO A 520 -28.65 -15.43 13.76
N ALA A 521 -28.71 -15.31 15.10
CA ALA A 521 -27.50 -15.14 15.89
C ALA A 521 -26.60 -16.38 15.75
N ILE A 522 -25.29 -16.23 15.97
CA ILE A 522 -24.35 -17.36 15.88
C ILE A 522 -24.71 -18.44 16.91
N ASP A 523 -25.10 -18.06 18.12
CA ASP A 523 -25.58 -18.98 19.17
C ASP A 523 -26.77 -19.83 18.72
N ASP A 524 -27.72 -19.23 18.00
CA ASP A 524 -28.88 -19.95 17.46
C ASP A 524 -28.45 -20.97 16.39
N LEU A 525 -27.39 -20.66 15.62
CA LEU A 525 -26.85 -21.56 14.59
C LEU A 525 -26.15 -22.77 15.19
N GLU A 526 -25.64 -22.67 16.43
CA GLU A 526 -25.03 -23.81 17.13
C GLU A 526 -26.07 -24.83 17.56
N THR A 527 -27.26 -24.38 17.98
CA THR A 527 -28.36 -25.26 18.42
C THR A 527 -29.03 -26.03 17.28
N ILE A 528 -28.92 -25.56 16.04
CA ILE A 528 -29.43 -26.26 14.84
C ILE A 528 -28.63 -27.57 14.56
N ARG A 529 -27.52 -27.81 15.29
CA ARG A 529 -26.54 -28.87 15.03
C ARG A 529 -26.83 -30.24 15.65
N ASP A 530 -27.69 -30.38 16.66
CA ASP A 530 -27.84 -31.64 17.43
C ASP A 530 -28.51 -32.81 16.68
N SER A 531 -28.58 -32.73 15.34
CA SER A 531 -29.07 -33.79 14.45
C SER A 531 -27.99 -34.38 13.52
N ARG A 532 -26.69 -34.28 13.87
CA ARG A 532 -25.62 -34.94 13.09
C ARG A 532 -25.56 -36.46 13.38
N PRO A 533 -25.41 -37.32 12.35
CA PRO A 533 -25.02 -38.71 12.55
C PRO A 533 -23.55 -38.77 13.02
N ALA A 534 -23.25 -39.69 13.94
CA ALA A 534 -21.93 -39.89 14.49
C ALA A 534 -20.86 -40.09 13.39
N VAL A 535 -19.72 -39.42 13.54
CA VAL A 535 -18.53 -39.65 12.71
C VAL A 535 -18.06 -41.09 12.97
N PRO A 536 -17.79 -41.91 11.94
CA PRO A 536 -17.22 -43.24 12.15
C PRO A 536 -15.85 -43.13 12.81
N ASP A 537 -15.64 -43.92 13.86
CA ASP A 537 -14.36 -44.04 14.56
C ASP A 537 -13.29 -44.60 13.60
N HIS A 538 -12.28 -43.78 13.27
CA HIS A 538 -11.20 -44.11 12.33
C HIS A 538 -9.95 -44.66 13.05
N SER A 539 -10.13 -45.50 14.08
CA SER A 539 -9.04 -46.05 14.89
C SER A 539 -8.43 -47.37 14.40
N SER A 540 -8.55 -47.73 13.11
CA SER A 540 -7.80 -48.88 12.56
C SER A 540 -7.66 -48.90 11.03
N VAL A 541 -6.73 -48.13 10.44
CA VAL A 541 -6.14 -48.50 9.14
C VAL A 541 -4.67 -48.04 9.10
N ASP A 542 -3.79 -48.98 8.78
CA ASP A 542 -2.34 -48.81 8.63
C ASP A 542 -1.92 -47.65 7.72
N ALA A 543 -0.85 -46.97 8.12
CA ALA A 543 -0.25 -45.84 7.43
C ALA A 543 0.30 -46.22 6.04
N GLN A 544 -0.37 -45.77 4.99
CA GLN A 544 0.22 -45.56 3.67
C GLN A 544 0.70 -44.10 3.57
N PRO A 545 1.85 -43.84 2.92
CA PRO A 545 2.33 -42.48 2.71
C PRO A 545 1.34 -41.72 1.82
N PRO A 546 1.12 -40.41 2.05
CA PRO A 546 0.08 -39.67 1.35
C PRO A 546 0.43 -39.56 -0.14
N LEU A 547 -0.42 -40.19 -0.95
CA LEU A 547 -0.58 -39.85 -2.36
C LEU A 547 -0.94 -38.37 -2.44
N ILE A 548 -0.06 -37.58 -3.08
CA ILE A 548 -0.30 -36.19 -3.47
C ILE A 548 -1.51 -36.19 -4.39
N LEU A 549 -2.68 -35.92 -3.80
CA LEU A 549 -3.97 -35.82 -4.46
C LEU A 549 -4.17 -34.38 -4.96
N ASP A 550 -4.46 -34.26 -6.25
CA ASP A 550 -4.83 -33.01 -6.91
C ASP A 550 -5.84 -32.19 -6.10
N LYS A 551 -5.45 -30.94 -5.81
CA LYS A 551 -6.17 -29.91 -5.06
C LYS A 551 -7.64 -29.77 -5.50
N PRO A 552 -8.64 -30.05 -4.63
CA PRO A 552 -9.96 -29.46 -4.73
C PRO A 552 -10.09 -28.28 -3.76
N LYS A 553 -10.56 -27.18 -4.32
CA LYS A 553 -10.11 -25.83 -4.04
C LYS A 553 -11.24 -25.02 -3.39
N VAL A 554 -10.88 -23.91 -2.74
CA VAL A 554 -11.50 -22.62 -3.10
C VAL A 554 -11.17 -22.38 -4.59
N THR A 555 -12.08 -22.87 -5.44
CA THR A 555 -12.26 -22.74 -6.90
C THR A 555 -12.04 -21.40 -7.58
N THR A 556 -11.26 -20.43 -7.09
CA THR A 556 -11.03 -19.23 -7.90
C THR A 556 -10.13 -19.62 -9.09
N VAL A 557 -10.75 -19.97 -10.22
CA VAL A 557 -10.21 -19.49 -11.49
C VAL A 557 -10.57 -18.02 -11.48
N LEU A 558 -9.65 -17.21 -10.96
CA LEU A 558 -9.76 -15.76 -10.96
C LEU A 558 -10.04 -15.33 -12.40
N PRO A 559 -11.14 -14.61 -12.70
CA PRO A 559 -11.22 -13.93 -13.97
C PRO A 559 -10.04 -12.96 -14.01
N ARG A 560 -9.13 -13.13 -14.97
CA ARG A 560 -8.22 -12.05 -15.34
C ARG A 560 -9.11 -10.84 -15.59
N LEU A 561 -8.96 -9.77 -14.80
CA LEU A 561 -9.56 -8.49 -15.12
C LEU A 561 -9.08 -8.15 -16.54
N SER A 562 -9.99 -8.23 -17.50
CA SER A 562 -9.66 -7.94 -18.89
C SER A 562 -9.10 -6.53 -18.95
N LYS A 563 -7.93 -6.37 -19.56
CA LYS A 563 -7.36 -5.05 -19.86
C LYS A 563 -8.47 -4.15 -20.45
N PRO A 564 -8.54 -2.86 -20.06
CA PRO A 564 -9.49 -1.95 -20.66
C PRO A 564 -9.36 -1.99 -22.20
N PRO A 565 -10.46 -1.86 -22.95
CA PRO A 565 -10.41 -1.89 -24.40
C PRO A 565 -9.39 -0.86 -24.89
N ARG A 566 -8.43 -1.34 -25.71
CA ARG A 566 -7.46 -0.50 -26.42
C ARG A 566 -8.27 0.57 -27.16
N LYS A 567 -8.09 1.84 -26.81
CA LYS A 567 -8.73 2.96 -27.53
C LYS A 567 -8.42 2.77 -29.02
N ILE A 568 -9.47 2.62 -29.82
CA ILE A 568 -9.39 2.60 -31.27
C ILE A 568 -8.82 3.96 -31.68
N ALA A 569 -7.73 3.95 -32.45
CA ALA A 569 -7.11 5.15 -33.00
C ALA A 569 -8.15 5.93 -33.81
N PRO A 570 -8.15 7.28 -33.76
CA PRO A 570 -9.04 8.07 -34.59
C PRO A 570 -8.75 7.76 -36.06
N SER A 571 -9.79 7.30 -36.76
CA SER A 571 -9.77 7.19 -38.22
C SER A 571 -9.50 8.57 -38.79
N THR A 572 -8.38 8.73 -39.47
CA THR A 572 -8.16 9.80 -40.43
C THR A 572 -9.21 9.68 -41.52
N LEU A 573 -10.23 10.52 -41.48
CA LEU A 573 -11.08 10.81 -42.62
C LEU A 573 -10.37 11.86 -43.47
N SER A 574 -10.00 11.44 -44.68
CA SER A 574 -9.75 12.28 -45.84
C SER A 574 -11.06 12.82 -46.41
#